data_AF-A0A367JMM2-F1
#
_entry.id   AF-A0A367JMM2-F1
#
_cell.length_a   1.000
_cell.length_b   1.000
_cell.length_c   1.000
_cell.angle_alpha   90.00
_cell.angle_beta   90.00
_cell.angle_gamma   90.00
#
_symmetry.space_group_name_H-M   'P 1'
#
loop_
_entity.id
_entity.type
_entity.pdbx_description
1 polymer ?
#
loop_
_entity_poly.entity_id
_entity_poly.type
_entity_poly.pdbx_seq_one_letter_code
_entity_poly.pdbx_strand_id
1 'polypeptide(L)'
;MKKTTKKRNYQLYIGKTLFFCGGRLMTSRAIWAFSVSILFLLAPSILFLIFTCPWLWYQISPAIPIIFAYLLILALASMLKTSWTDPGILPRDLDKSALPQETYGYPYSSLSDYSLVPSPKDVIIKGMSVRLKYCETCCIYRPPRASHCKQCDNCVG
;
A
#
# COMPACT_ATOMS: atom_id res chain seq x y z
N MET A 1 -20.79 -24.42 25.31
CA MET A 1 -21.04 -23.37 24.29
C MET A 1 -19.70 -22.82 23.82
N LYS A 2 -19.30 -23.05 22.55
CA LYS A 2 -18.11 -22.40 21.97
C LYS A 2 -18.47 -20.95 21.63
N LYS A 3 -17.85 -19.97 22.30
CA LYS A 3 -17.99 -18.55 21.90
C LYS A 3 -17.33 -18.39 20.54
N THR A 4 -18.11 -18.14 19.49
CA THR A 4 -17.59 -17.80 18.17
C THR A 4 -17.00 -16.39 18.25
N THR A 5 -15.69 -16.28 18.46
CA THR A 5 -15.01 -14.99 18.49
C THR A 5 -15.12 -14.36 17.10
N LYS A 6 -15.81 -13.21 16.99
CA LYS A 6 -15.98 -12.48 15.73
C LYS A 6 -14.59 -12.07 15.20
N LYS A 7 -14.17 -12.66 14.08
CA LYS A 7 -12.91 -12.30 13.40
C LYS A 7 -13.01 -10.86 12.89
N ARG A 8 -11.95 -10.07 13.07
CA ARG A 8 -11.89 -8.66 12.64
C ARG A 8 -11.38 -8.58 11.19
N ASN A 9 -11.79 -7.57 10.44
CA ASN A 9 -11.48 -7.46 9.00
C ASN A 9 -9.98 -7.52 8.68
N TYR A 10 -9.11 -6.91 9.50
CA TYR A 10 -7.66 -6.97 9.30
C TYR A 10 -7.06 -8.38 9.45
N GLN A 11 -7.75 -9.30 10.14
CA GLN A 11 -7.35 -10.70 10.29
C GLN A 11 -7.79 -11.57 9.11
N LEU A 12 -8.80 -11.11 8.38
CA LEU A 12 -9.33 -11.76 7.18
C LEU A 12 -8.76 -11.14 5.90
N TYR A 13 -7.85 -10.18 6.04
CA TYR A 13 -7.34 -9.41 4.92
C TYR A 13 -6.46 -10.28 4.01
N ILE A 14 -6.82 -10.32 2.73
CA ILE A 14 -6.18 -11.15 1.71
C ILE A 14 -5.14 -10.25 1.01
N GLY A 15 -3.87 -10.40 1.40
CA GLY A 15 -2.72 -9.64 0.88
C GLY A 15 -1.49 -9.77 1.77
N LYS A 16 -0.39 -9.09 1.41
CA LYS A 16 0.88 -9.13 2.16
C LYS A 16 1.10 -7.92 3.07
N THR A 17 0.06 -7.11 3.29
CA THR A 17 0.12 -5.94 4.17
C THR A 17 0.09 -6.36 5.63
N LEU A 18 0.91 -5.72 6.45
CA LEU A 18 0.98 -5.95 7.88
C LEU A 18 0.11 -4.93 8.60
N PHE A 19 -0.65 -5.40 9.59
CA PHE A 19 -1.50 -4.56 10.42
C PHE A 19 -0.99 -4.51 11.85
N PHE A 20 -0.82 -3.30 12.38
CA PHE A 20 -0.45 -3.03 13.76
C PHE A 20 -1.60 -2.37 14.53
N CYS A 21 -1.49 -2.33 15.85
CA CYS A 21 -2.47 -1.70 16.75
C CYS A 21 -3.93 -2.16 16.51
N GLY A 22 -4.13 -3.46 16.27
CA GLY A 22 -5.46 -4.03 16.05
C GLY A 22 -6.13 -3.59 14.75
N GLY A 23 -5.35 -3.25 13.72
CA GLY A 23 -5.83 -2.87 12.39
C GLY A 23 -5.81 -1.37 12.10
N ARG A 24 -5.30 -0.54 13.00
CA ARG A 24 -5.28 0.94 12.84
C ARG A 24 -4.10 1.45 12.04
N LEU A 25 -2.97 0.74 12.09
CA LEU A 25 -1.77 1.07 11.34
C LEU A 25 -1.56 -0.03 10.30
N MET A 26 -1.33 0.38 9.06
CA MET A 26 -1.08 -0.55 7.97
C MET A 26 0.30 -0.26 7.40
N THR A 27 1.14 -1.28 7.24
CA THR A 27 2.45 -1.12 6.62
C THR A 27 2.75 -2.25 5.66
N SER A 28 3.77 -2.05 4.83
CA SER A 28 4.22 -3.08 3.88
C SER A 28 5.02 -4.17 4.59
N ARG A 29 5.20 -5.32 3.93
CA ARG A 29 6.08 -6.38 4.42
C ARG A 29 7.54 -5.93 4.56
N ALA A 30 7.96 -4.88 3.85
CA ALA A 30 9.31 -4.33 3.90
C ALA A 30 9.52 -3.38 5.10
N ILE A 31 9.14 -3.82 6.30
CA ILE A 31 9.28 -3.02 7.53
C ILE A 31 10.76 -2.67 7.82
N TRP A 32 11.68 -3.55 7.41
CA TRP A 32 13.13 -3.31 7.47
C TRP A 32 13.53 -2.02 6.76
N ALA A 33 13.06 -1.80 5.53
CA ALA A 33 13.44 -0.64 4.74
C ALA A 33 12.98 0.66 5.42
N PHE A 34 11.76 0.63 5.98
CA PHE A 34 11.23 1.74 6.77
C PHE A 34 12.08 2.00 8.03
N SER A 35 12.42 0.97 8.80
CA SER A 35 13.29 1.10 9.99
C SER A 35 14.66 1.68 9.65
N VAL A 36 15.25 1.28 8.52
CA VAL A 36 16.53 1.83 8.03
C VAL A 36 16.38 3.30 7.67
N SER A 37 15.28 3.72 7.02
CA SER A 37 15.01 5.13 6.74
C SER A 37 14.84 5.95 8.02
N ILE A 38 14.15 5.43 9.04
CA ILE A 38 14.04 6.10 10.35
C ILE A 38 15.43 6.30 10.95
N LEU A 39 16.25 5.25 10.93
CA LEU A 39 17.61 5.29 11.48
C LEU A 39 18.45 6.35 10.77
N PHE A 40 18.45 6.38 9.44
CA PHE A 40 19.20 7.38 8.66
C PHE A 40 18.70 8.81 8.87
N LEU A 41 17.43 9.00 9.18
CA LEU A 41 16.89 10.32 9.53
C LEU A 41 17.29 10.74 10.96
N LEU A 42 17.13 9.84 11.94
CA LEU A 42 17.34 10.14 13.35
C LEU A 42 18.82 10.22 13.74
N ALA A 43 19.66 9.33 13.21
CA ALA A 43 21.08 9.27 13.61
C ALA A 43 21.83 10.60 13.41
N PRO A 44 21.89 11.22 12.21
CA PRO A 44 22.55 12.50 12.04
C PRO A 44 21.83 13.62 12.81
N SER A 45 20.50 13.56 12.93
CA SER A 45 19.72 14.56 13.65
C SER A 45 20.04 14.58 15.14
N ILE A 46 20.15 13.42 15.78
CA ILE A 46 20.51 13.27 17.19
C ILE A 46 21.96 13.73 17.41
N LEU A 47 22.88 13.35 16.53
CA LEU A 47 24.28 13.81 16.62
C LEU A 47 24.36 15.35 16.56
N PHE A 48 23.64 15.98 15.64
CA PHE A 48 23.57 17.43 15.54
C PHE A 48 22.96 18.09 16.79
N LEU A 49 21.89 17.52 17.34
CA LEU A 49 21.24 18.01 18.56
C LEU A 49 22.16 17.92 19.78
N ILE A 50 22.98 16.87 19.88
CA ILE A 50 23.88 16.67 21.02
C ILE A 50 25.14 17.53 20.90
N PHE A 51 25.82 17.51 19.75
CA PHE A 51 27.14 18.12 19.62
C PHE A 51 27.09 19.59 19.18
N THR A 52 26.16 19.97 18.31
CA THR A 52 26.15 21.31 17.70
C THR A 52 25.15 22.26 18.34
N CYS A 53 23.97 21.77 18.71
CA CYS A 53 22.91 22.64 19.23
C CYS A 53 23.24 23.36 20.54
N PRO A 54 23.97 22.79 21.52
CA PRO A 54 24.34 23.53 22.72
C PRO A 54 25.18 24.77 22.40
N TRP A 55 26.18 24.63 21.53
CA TRP A 55 26.99 25.76 21.09
C TRP A 55 26.14 26.79 20.34
N LEU A 56 25.27 26.33 19.44
CA LEU A 56 24.40 27.18 18.62
C LEU A 56 23.42 28.00 19.48
N TRP A 57 22.92 27.40 20.57
CA TRP A 57 22.01 28.03 21.52
C TRP A 57 22.66 29.20 22.27
N TYR A 58 23.89 29.01 22.76
CA TYR A 58 24.56 30.02 23.59
C TYR A 58 25.34 31.07 22.79
N GLN A 59 25.85 30.72 21.60
CA GLN A 59 26.80 31.58 20.87
C GLN A 59 26.21 32.30 19.66
N ILE A 60 25.12 31.78 19.07
CA ILE A 60 24.52 32.36 17.85
C ILE A 60 23.08 32.74 18.09
N SER A 61 22.19 31.75 18.21
CA SER A 61 20.76 31.99 18.41
C SER A 61 20.03 30.68 18.73
N PRO A 62 19.13 30.68 19.73
CA PRO A 62 18.25 29.54 19.99
C PRO A 62 17.23 29.29 18.86
N ALA A 63 17.02 30.25 17.95
CA ALA A 63 16.09 30.08 16.84
C ALA A 63 16.47 28.92 15.91
N ILE A 64 17.77 28.68 15.70
CA ILE A 64 18.24 27.66 14.75
C ILE A 64 17.93 26.24 15.25
N PRO A 65 18.29 25.84 16.49
CA PRO A 65 17.86 24.56 17.05
C PRO A 65 16.33 24.38 17.09
N ILE A 66 15.57 25.43 17.38
CA ILE A 66 14.10 25.37 17.44
C ILE A 66 13.51 25.08 16.05
N ILE A 67 13.94 25.80 15.02
CA ILE A 67 13.48 25.57 13.64
C ILE A 67 13.88 24.16 13.18
N PHE A 68 15.11 23.74 13.47
CA PHE A 68 15.57 22.38 13.15
C PHE A 68 14.68 21.32 13.79
N ALA A 69 14.39 21.44 15.10
CA ALA A 69 13.52 20.51 15.81
C ALA A 69 12.10 20.48 15.22
N TYR A 70 11.55 21.64 14.87
CA TYR A 70 10.24 21.74 14.20
C TYR A 70 10.21 20.99 12.86
N LEU A 71 11.22 21.22 12.01
CA LEU A 71 11.32 20.54 10.71
C LEU A 71 11.54 19.03 10.87
N LEU A 72 12.34 18.60 11.85
CA LEU A 72 12.56 17.19 12.16
C LEU A 72 11.24 16.50 12.57
N ILE A 73 10.45 17.13 13.43
CA ILE A 73 9.14 16.63 13.84
C ILE A 73 8.19 16.54 12.63
N LEU A 74 8.16 17.59 11.80
CA LEU A 74 7.34 17.60 10.58
C LEU A 74 7.73 16.48 9.61
N ALA A 75 9.04 16.26 9.42
CA ALA A 75 9.56 15.19 8.58
C ALA A 75 9.20 13.80 9.13
N LEU A 76 9.39 13.58 10.43
CA LEU A 76 9.00 12.33 11.11
C LEU A 76 7.49 12.09 11.01
N ALA A 77 6.67 13.10 11.28
CA ALA A 77 5.22 12.98 11.19
C ALA A 77 4.77 12.66 9.75
N SER A 78 5.38 13.31 8.75
CA SER A 78 5.09 13.05 7.34
C SER A 78 5.48 11.62 6.95
N MET A 79 6.67 11.17 7.37
CA MET A 79 7.17 9.82 7.11
C MET A 79 6.31 8.73 7.78
N LEU A 80 5.86 8.96 9.01
CA LEU A 80 4.95 8.04 9.71
C LEU A 80 3.57 8.02 9.04
N LYS A 81 3.04 9.19 8.67
CA LYS A 81 1.76 9.29 7.97
C LYS A 81 1.81 8.53 6.65
N THR A 82 2.84 8.72 5.82
CA THR A 82 2.94 8.01 4.53
C THR A 82 3.14 6.51 4.71
N SER A 83 3.90 6.07 5.72
CA SER A 83 4.18 4.65 5.97
C SER A 83 2.99 3.88 6.56
N TRP A 84 2.15 4.55 7.34
CA TRP A 84 1.03 3.92 8.06
C TRP A 84 -0.35 4.15 7.46
N THR A 85 -0.45 5.00 6.43
CA THR A 85 -1.72 5.28 5.73
C THR A 85 -1.95 4.30 4.61
N ASP A 86 -3.21 3.93 4.40
CA ASP A 86 -3.63 3.12 3.26
C ASP A 86 -3.34 3.85 1.93
N PRO A 87 -2.58 3.26 0.99
CA PRO A 87 -2.31 3.84 -0.33
C PRO A 87 -3.55 3.88 -1.25
N GLY A 88 -4.72 3.43 -0.79
CA GLY A 88 -5.93 3.31 -1.58
C GLY A 88 -6.04 1.92 -2.20
N ILE A 89 -6.04 0.88 -1.36
CA ILE A 89 -6.24 -0.51 -1.79
C ILE A 89 -7.62 -0.68 -2.44
N LEU A 90 -7.64 -1.33 -3.60
CA LEU A 90 -8.88 -1.73 -4.26
C LEU A 90 -9.36 -3.09 -3.73
N PRO A 91 -10.68 -3.28 -3.54
CA PRO A 91 -11.24 -4.58 -3.16
C PRO A 91 -10.98 -5.62 -4.25
N ARG A 92 -10.69 -6.85 -3.83
CA ARG A 92 -10.48 -7.98 -4.75
C ARG A 92 -11.81 -8.50 -5.26
N ASP A 93 -11.74 -9.28 -6.34
CA ASP A 93 -12.82 -10.13 -6.83
C ASP A 93 -14.06 -9.39 -7.38
N LEU A 94 -13.92 -8.11 -7.74
CA LEU A 94 -15.01 -7.34 -8.35
C LEU A 94 -15.43 -7.92 -9.72
N ASP A 95 -14.47 -8.48 -10.47
CA ASP A 95 -14.69 -8.96 -11.84
C ASP A 95 -14.44 -10.47 -11.97
N LYS A 96 -14.75 -11.26 -10.92
CA LYS A 96 -14.58 -12.73 -10.92
C LYS A 96 -15.19 -13.42 -12.14
N SER A 97 -16.29 -12.90 -12.67
CA SER A 97 -16.96 -13.43 -13.87
C SER A 97 -16.17 -13.25 -15.17
N ALA A 98 -15.09 -12.46 -15.16
CA ALA A 98 -14.18 -12.33 -16.29
C ALA A 98 -13.20 -13.51 -16.40
N LEU A 99 -13.05 -14.30 -15.34
CA LEU A 99 -12.38 -15.60 -15.42
C LEU A 99 -13.40 -16.64 -15.89
N PRO A 100 -13.06 -17.51 -16.86
CA PRO A 100 -13.96 -18.58 -17.28
C PRO A 100 -14.34 -19.41 -16.07
N GLN A 101 -15.65 -19.52 -15.82
CA GLN A 101 -16.21 -20.39 -14.82
C GLN A 101 -15.74 -21.81 -15.15
N GLU A 102 -14.93 -22.43 -14.28
CA GLU A 102 -14.70 -23.88 -14.25
C GLU A 102 -16.06 -24.55 -14.02
N THR A 103 -16.83 -24.69 -15.10
CA THR A 103 -18.13 -25.33 -15.10
C THR A 103 -17.85 -26.82 -15.05
N TYR A 104 -17.87 -27.37 -13.84
CA TYR A 104 -17.83 -28.80 -13.62
C TYR A 104 -19.04 -29.42 -14.33
N GLY A 105 -18.78 -30.19 -15.39
CA GLY A 105 -19.74 -31.02 -16.09
C GLY A 105 -20.20 -30.44 -17.42
N TYR A 106 -19.57 -30.86 -18.51
CA TYR A 106 -20.19 -31.51 -19.69
C TYR A 106 -19.06 -31.91 -20.67
N PRO A 107 -19.04 -33.14 -21.20
CA PRO A 107 -18.06 -33.54 -22.20
C PRO A 107 -18.56 -33.15 -23.59
N TYR A 108 -17.68 -32.55 -24.40
CA TYR A 108 -17.57 -32.65 -25.86
C TYR A 108 -17.32 -31.30 -26.56
N SER A 109 -16.44 -31.37 -27.57
CA SER A 109 -16.21 -30.41 -28.67
C SER A 109 -15.06 -29.41 -28.52
N SER A 110 -13.85 -29.90 -28.84
CA SER A 110 -12.93 -29.35 -29.86
C SER A 110 -12.78 -27.82 -30.06
N LEU A 111 -11.53 -27.38 -29.84
CA LEU A 111 -10.75 -26.47 -30.70
C LEU A 111 -11.02 -24.95 -30.58
N SER A 112 -10.40 -24.31 -29.56
CA SER A 112 -9.73 -23.00 -29.66
C SER A 112 -9.13 -22.63 -28.30
N ASP A 113 -7.95 -23.21 -28.02
CA ASP A 113 -7.24 -23.13 -26.74
C ASP A 113 -6.47 -21.80 -26.57
N TYR A 114 -7.09 -20.69 -26.96
CA TYR A 114 -6.49 -19.35 -26.96
C TYR A 114 -7.55 -18.28 -26.75
N SER A 115 -8.07 -18.18 -25.52
CA SER A 115 -8.60 -16.93 -24.91
C SER A 115 -8.99 -17.13 -23.44
N LEU A 116 -8.12 -17.80 -22.65
CA LEU A 116 -8.29 -17.90 -21.19
C LEU A 116 -7.81 -16.63 -20.44
N VAL A 117 -7.36 -15.61 -21.17
CA VAL A 117 -6.85 -14.34 -20.62
C VAL A 117 -7.95 -13.27 -20.73
N PRO A 118 -8.36 -12.63 -19.62
CA PRO A 118 -9.35 -11.55 -19.66
C PRO A 118 -8.89 -10.43 -20.58
N SER A 119 -9.63 -10.22 -21.68
CA SER A 119 -9.32 -9.20 -22.67
C SER A 119 -9.37 -7.80 -22.03
N PRO A 120 -8.46 -6.87 -22.42
CA PRO A 120 -8.55 -5.48 -22.00
C PRO A 120 -9.93 -4.89 -22.29
N LYS A 121 -10.53 -4.23 -21.30
CA LYS A 121 -11.85 -3.62 -21.42
C LYS A 121 -11.70 -2.15 -21.79
N ASP A 122 -12.23 -1.75 -22.94
CA ASP A 122 -12.27 -0.34 -23.34
C ASP A 122 -13.51 0.33 -22.72
N VAL A 123 -13.32 1.43 -21.99
CA VAL A 123 -14.39 2.20 -21.35
C VAL A 123 -14.25 3.66 -21.69
N ILE A 124 -15.38 4.33 -21.89
CA ILE A 124 -15.41 5.77 -22.18
C ILE A 124 -15.48 6.52 -20.85
N ILE A 125 -14.46 7.34 -20.57
CA ILE A 125 -14.39 8.18 -19.38
C ILE A 125 -14.23 9.62 -19.85
N LYS A 126 -15.22 10.47 -19.54
CA LYS A 126 -15.25 11.89 -19.98
C LYS A 126 -15.06 12.06 -21.51
N GLY A 127 -15.64 11.17 -22.29
CA GLY A 127 -15.55 11.21 -23.77
C GLY A 127 -14.25 10.64 -24.35
N MET A 128 -13.30 10.19 -23.53
CA MET A 128 -12.07 9.52 -23.99
C MET A 128 -12.17 8.01 -23.77
N SER A 129 -11.82 7.21 -24.77
CA SER A 129 -11.70 5.76 -24.64
C SER A 129 -10.41 5.40 -23.88
N VAL A 130 -10.55 4.76 -22.72
CA VAL A 130 -9.42 4.29 -21.92
C VAL A 130 -9.47 2.77 -21.84
N ARG A 131 -8.35 2.13 -22.21
CA ARG A 131 -8.18 0.68 -22.15
C ARG A 131 -7.76 0.25 -20.74
N LEU A 132 -8.62 -0.48 -20.04
CA LEU A 132 -8.33 -1.04 -18.73
C LEU A 132 -7.58 -2.36 -18.86
N LYS A 133 -6.56 -2.54 -18.01
CA LYS A 133 -5.81 -3.79 -17.89
C LYS A 133 -6.35 -4.62 -16.75
N TYR A 134 -6.59 -5.90 -16.99
CA TYR A 134 -6.96 -6.84 -15.94
C TYR A 134 -5.77 -7.11 -15.00
N CYS A 135 -6.07 -7.42 -13.73
CA CYS A 135 -5.13 -7.94 -12.75
C CYS A 135 -5.61 -9.33 -12.31
N GLU A 136 -4.87 -10.37 -12.70
CA GLU A 136 -5.19 -11.76 -12.40
C GLU A 136 -5.11 -12.06 -10.90
N THR A 137 -4.15 -11.46 -10.19
CA THR A 137 -3.95 -11.69 -8.74
C THR A 137 -5.08 -11.13 -7.88
N CYS A 138 -5.63 -9.97 -8.26
CA CYS A 138 -6.71 -9.30 -7.52
C CYS A 138 -8.09 -9.58 -8.12
N CYS A 139 -8.17 -10.23 -9.29
CA CYS A 139 -9.39 -10.49 -10.05
C CYS A 139 -10.23 -9.24 -10.34
N ILE A 140 -9.58 -8.17 -10.83
CA ILE A 140 -10.24 -6.89 -11.16
C ILE A 140 -9.67 -6.25 -12.43
N TYR A 141 -10.49 -5.49 -13.15
CA TYR A 141 -10.03 -4.48 -14.09
C TYR A 141 -9.52 -3.24 -13.35
N ARG A 142 -8.24 -2.91 -13.54
CA ARG A 142 -7.62 -1.78 -12.84
C ARG A 142 -8.17 -0.45 -13.37
N PRO A 143 -8.73 0.42 -12.50
CA PRO A 143 -9.12 1.78 -12.87
C PRO A 143 -7.93 2.59 -13.42
N PRO A 144 -8.19 3.68 -14.15
CA PRO A 144 -7.13 4.57 -14.61
C PRO A 144 -6.31 5.11 -13.42
N ARG A 145 -4.98 4.97 -13.50
CA ARG A 145 -3.97 5.26 -12.46
C ARG A 145 -3.69 4.15 -11.44
N ALA A 146 -4.56 3.14 -11.34
CA ALA A 146 -4.32 2.03 -10.42
C ALA A 146 -3.28 1.03 -10.95
N SER A 147 -2.41 0.55 -10.07
CA SER A 147 -1.36 -0.43 -10.37
C SER A 147 -1.30 -1.55 -9.35
N HIS A 148 -0.93 -2.76 -9.77
CA HIS A 148 -0.71 -3.88 -8.85
C HIS A 148 0.68 -3.76 -8.22
N CYS A 149 0.72 -3.60 -6.89
CA CYS A 149 1.95 -3.62 -6.13
C CYS A 149 2.28 -5.06 -5.71
N LYS A 150 3.30 -5.66 -6.35
CA LYS A 150 3.75 -7.03 -6.05
C LYS A 150 4.20 -7.22 -4.60
N GLN A 151 4.73 -6.16 -3.98
CA GLN A 151 5.22 -6.20 -2.60
C GLN A 151 4.08 -6.27 -1.58
N CYS A 152 3.05 -5.45 -1.76
CA CYS A 152 1.85 -5.44 -0.91
C CYS A 152 0.85 -6.54 -1.32
N ASP A 153 1.00 -7.09 -2.53
CA ASP A 153 0.07 -8.02 -3.17
C ASP A 153 -1.32 -7.40 -3.38
N ASN A 154 -1.40 -6.10 -3.68
CA ASN A 154 -2.67 -5.40 -3.82
C ASN A 154 -2.65 -4.46 -5.02
N CYS A 155 -3.80 -4.31 -5.68
CA CYS A 155 -4.02 -3.17 -6.55
C CYS A 155 -4.24 -1.92 -5.69
N VAL A 156 -3.52 -0.85 -6.01
CA VAL A 156 -3.59 0.45 -5.35
C VAL A 156 -3.83 1.53 -6.39
N GLY A 157 -4.59 2.56 -6.01
CA GLY A 157 -5.03 3.66 -6.88
C GLY A 157 -3.99 4.73 -7.17
#